data_AF-A0A7Y0FPY0-F1
#
_entry.id   AF-A0A7Y0FPY0-F1
#
_cell.length_a   1.000
_cell.length_b   1.000
_cell.length_c   1.000
_cell.angle_alpha   90.00
_cell.angle_beta   90.00
_cell.angle_gamma   90.00
#
_symmetry.space_group_name_H-M   'P 1'
#
loop_
_entity.id
_entity.type
_entity.pdbx_description
1 polymer ?
#
loop_
_entity_poly.entity_id
_entity_poly.type
_entity_poly.pdbx_seq_one_letter_code
_entity_poly.pdbx_strand_id
1 'polypeptide(L)'
;MINTAQEIEIIQYLLSKKLDQKLLLEIKDHFMLQITNLMGENNLGFQEAFLQAKTNWKYELELVKADFLSARKVSRIEKDILQNRFRKMTGYALLSSVCFLILLYIKPDLYNEVQMVAFAVILGLSGYNFIFRKMKLYHYTQISFHPLLLKNLFVGLVVIGCTSFFFQDFKVILSVMIKPFFLFATAVQIQLLYWNAKKVNVLI
;
A
#
# COMPACT_ATOMS: atom_id res chain seq x y z
N MET A 1 16.07 -34.85 6.42
CA MET A 1 15.10 -34.13 7.26
C MET A 1 15.82 -32.97 7.92
N ILE A 2 15.21 -31.78 7.96
CA ILE A 2 15.81 -30.59 8.58
C ILE A 2 15.77 -30.76 10.10
N ASN A 3 16.88 -30.51 10.80
CA ASN A 3 16.94 -30.54 12.26
C ASN A 3 16.62 -29.16 12.87
N THR A 4 16.42 -29.11 14.19
CA THR A 4 16.06 -27.87 14.89
C THR A 4 17.12 -26.77 14.77
N ALA A 5 18.41 -27.11 14.76
CA ALA A 5 19.48 -26.12 14.59
C ALA A 5 19.48 -25.49 13.19
N GLN A 6 19.23 -26.29 12.16
CA GLN A 6 19.09 -25.87 10.77
C GLN A 6 17.85 -25.00 10.56
N GLU A 7 16.73 -25.32 11.21
CA GLU A 7 15.53 -24.47 11.19
C GLU A 7 15.82 -23.10 11.83
N ILE A 8 16.52 -23.06 12.96
CA ILE A 8 16.93 -21.80 13.60
C ILE A 8 17.82 -20.98 12.67
N GLU A 9 18.76 -21.61 11.97
CA GLU A 9 19.64 -20.93 11.00
C GLU A 9 18.84 -20.30 9.84
N ILE A 10 17.84 -21.01 9.32
CA ILE A 10 16.93 -20.50 8.28
C ILE A 10 16.14 -19.30 8.82
N ILE A 11 15.55 -19.41 10.01
CA ILE A 11 14.76 -18.33 10.61
C ILE A 11 15.61 -17.08 10.85
N GLN A 12 16.84 -17.24 11.37
CA GLN A 12 17.76 -16.12 11.56
C GLN A 12 18.11 -15.42 10.24
N TYR A 13 18.34 -16.19 9.18
CA TYR A 13 18.56 -15.63 7.85
C TYR A 13 17.33 -14.82 7.36
N LEU A 14 16.12 -15.36 7.47
CA LEU A 14 14.91 -14.68 6.99
C LEU A 14 14.58 -13.44 7.83
N LEU A 15 14.81 -13.46 9.15
CA LEU A 15 14.66 -12.29 10.02
C LEU A 15 15.60 -11.15 9.62
N SER A 16 16.82 -11.47 9.16
CA SER A 16 17.76 -10.45 8.65
C SER A 16 17.23 -9.67 7.43
N LYS A 17 16.22 -10.20 6.73
CA LYS A 17 15.59 -9.59 5.54
C LYS A 17 14.46 -8.61 5.85
N LYS A 18 14.21 -8.31 7.14
CA LYS A 18 13.22 -7.31 7.59
C LYS A 18 11.81 -7.52 7.02
N LEU A 19 11.42 -8.78 6.84
CA LEU A 19 10.09 -9.17 6.36
C LEU A 19 9.03 -8.85 7.41
N ASP A 20 7.83 -8.46 6.97
CA ASP A 20 6.65 -8.44 7.84
C ASP A 20 6.37 -9.84 8.41
N GLN A 21 5.82 -9.90 9.63
CA GLN A 21 5.65 -11.17 10.35
C GLN A 21 4.80 -12.18 9.58
N LYS A 22 3.75 -11.73 8.88
CA LYS A 22 2.90 -12.65 8.10
C LYS A 22 3.65 -13.20 6.90
N LEU A 23 4.37 -12.34 6.19
CA LEU A 23 5.16 -12.70 5.02
C LEU A 23 6.34 -13.59 5.40
N LEU A 24 6.94 -13.37 6.57
CA LEU A 24 8.01 -14.20 7.13
C LEU A 24 7.56 -15.66 7.29
N LEU A 25 6.36 -15.90 7.83
CA LEU A 25 5.84 -17.26 8.02
C LEU A 25 5.61 -17.95 6.67
N GLU A 26 4.97 -17.27 5.73
CA GLU A 26 4.70 -17.80 4.39
C GLU A 26 5.99 -18.12 3.63
N ILE A 27 6.96 -17.20 3.64
CA ILE A 27 8.26 -17.42 3.02
C ILE A 27 9.01 -18.54 3.74
N LYS A 28 8.97 -18.61 5.07
CA LYS A 28 9.64 -19.69 5.83
C LYS A 28 9.18 -21.06 5.34
N ASP A 29 7.87 -21.26 5.20
CA ASP A 29 7.31 -22.54 4.79
C ASP A 29 7.76 -22.91 3.36
N HIS A 30 7.67 -21.97 2.41
CA HIS A 30 8.16 -22.18 1.05
C HIS A 30 9.67 -22.41 0.98
N PHE A 31 10.45 -21.69 1.79
CA PHE A 31 11.90 -21.78 1.83
C PHE A 31 12.37 -23.13 2.41
N MET A 32 11.72 -23.61 3.48
CA MET A 32 11.98 -24.94 4.04
C MET A 32 11.58 -26.07 3.09
N LEU A 33 10.44 -25.93 2.40
CA LEU A 33 10.01 -26.90 1.39
C LEU A 33 11.06 -27.01 0.28
N GLN A 34 11.56 -25.87 -0.22
CA GLN A 34 12.58 -25.86 -1.26
C GLN A 34 13.88 -26.53 -0.80
N ILE A 35 14.36 -26.25 0.41
CA ILE A 35 15.57 -26.90 0.95
C ILE A 35 15.33 -28.41 1.08
N THR A 36 14.17 -28.82 1.58
CA THR A 36 13.83 -30.24 1.73
C THR A 36 13.80 -30.96 0.39
N ASN A 37 13.23 -30.34 -0.64
CA ASN A 37 13.23 -30.88 -2.00
C ASN A 37 14.66 -30.97 -2.57
N LEU A 38 15.48 -29.94 -2.38
CA LEU A 38 16.89 -29.96 -2.82
C LEU A 38 17.71 -31.04 -2.10
N MET A 39 17.45 -31.29 -0.82
CA MET A 39 18.12 -32.36 -0.07
C MET A 39 17.64 -33.75 -0.50
N GLY A 40 16.35 -33.91 -0.84
CA GLY A 40 15.76 -35.20 -1.20
C GLY A 40 15.97 -35.58 -2.67
N GLU A 41 15.68 -34.68 -3.59
CA GLU A 41 15.70 -34.93 -5.04
C GLU A 41 17.12 -34.82 -5.62
N ASN A 42 17.92 -33.86 -5.13
CA ASN A 42 19.25 -33.61 -5.66
C ASN A 42 20.37 -34.22 -4.79
N ASN A 43 20.02 -34.96 -3.73
CA ASN A 43 20.96 -35.53 -2.75
C ASN A 43 21.96 -34.50 -2.17
N LEU A 44 21.59 -33.22 -2.13
CA LEU A 44 22.46 -32.16 -1.64
C LEU A 44 22.57 -32.18 -0.12
N GLY A 45 23.75 -31.84 0.39
CA GLY A 45 23.90 -31.56 1.81
C GLY A 45 23.09 -30.32 2.21
N PHE A 46 22.68 -30.22 3.47
CA PHE A 46 21.90 -29.05 3.96
C PHE A 46 22.54 -27.71 3.59
N GLN A 47 23.86 -27.58 3.75
CA GLN A 47 24.58 -26.33 3.47
C GLN A 47 24.51 -25.94 1.99
N GLU A 48 24.61 -26.91 1.08
CA GLU A 48 24.50 -26.70 -0.36
C GLU A 48 23.07 -26.34 -0.75
N ALA A 49 22.08 -27.10 -0.25
CA ALA A 49 20.67 -26.82 -0.46
C ALA A 49 20.27 -25.44 0.09
N PHE A 50 20.79 -25.06 1.26
CA PHE A 50 20.54 -23.76 1.87
C PHE A 50 21.19 -22.62 1.07
N LEU A 51 22.42 -22.79 0.59
CA LEU A 51 23.08 -21.79 -0.26
C LEU A 51 22.35 -21.61 -1.59
N GLN A 52 21.88 -22.70 -2.19
CA GLN A 52 21.11 -22.67 -3.43
C GLN A 52 19.75 -21.99 -3.21
N ALA A 53 19.04 -22.30 -2.12
CA ALA A 53 17.82 -21.59 -1.74
C ALA A 53 18.08 -20.09 -1.53
N LYS A 54 19.14 -19.70 -0.78
CA LYS A 54 19.53 -18.28 -0.63
C LYS A 54 19.75 -17.59 -1.98
N THR A 55 20.31 -18.30 -2.95
CA THR A 55 20.60 -17.78 -4.29
C THR A 55 19.31 -17.57 -5.09
N ASN A 56 18.41 -18.56 -5.05
CA ASN A 56 17.11 -18.49 -5.73
C ASN A 56 16.26 -17.33 -5.19
N TRP A 57 16.26 -17.14 -3.87
CA TRP A 57 15.50 -16.07 -3.22
C TRP A 57 16.23 -14.72 -3.17
N LYS A 58 17.48 -14.64 -3.66
CA LYS A 58 18.32 -13.44 -3.53
C LYS A 58 17.65 -12.19 -4.10
N TYR A 59 17.03 -12.33 -5.27
CA TYR A 59 16.38 -11.22 -5.98
C TYR A 59 15.12 -10.72 -5.26
N GLU A 60 14.35 -11.67 -4.72
CA GLU A 60 13.07 -11.44 -4.07
C GLU A 60 13.20 -10.91 -2.64
N LEU A 61 14.19 -11.40 -1.90
CA LEU A 61 14.55 -10.96 -0.55
C LEU A 61 15.52 -9.77 -0.54
N GLU A 62 15.84 -9.22 -1.71
CA GLU A 62 16.67 -8.02 -1.82
C GLU A 62 15.97 -6.84 -1.13
N LEU A 63 16.72 -6.07 -0.34
CA LEU A 63 16.20 -4.89 0.33
C LEU A 63 16.18 -3.71 -0.64
N VAL A 64 14.98 -3.31 -1.06
CA VAL A 64 14.74 -2.21 -2.00
C VAL A 64 13.95 -1.10 -1.30
N LYS A 65 14.06 0.14 -1.79
CA LYS A 65 13.15 1.21 -1.37
C LYS A 65 11.72 0.84 -1.76
N ALA A 66 10.81 0.93 -0.80
CA ALA A 66 9.41 0.56 -0.97
C ALA A 66 8.68 1.47 -1.98
N ASP A 67 9.00 2.75 -2.00
CA ASP A 67 8.55 3.72 -3.00
C ASP A 67 9.62 4.80 -3.23
N PHE A 68 9.52 5.56 -4.32
CA PHE A 68 10.42 6.67 -4.63
C PHE A 68 10.39 7.74 -3.53
N LEU A 69 9.21 7.98 -2.95
CA LEU A 69 8.99 8.95 -1.87
C LEU A 69 9.14 8.35 -0.47
N SER A 70 9.39 7.04 -0.33
CA SER A 70 9.59 6.43 0.99
C SER A 70 11.07 6.23 1.32
N ALA A 71 11.43 6.51 2.57
CA ALA A 71 12.76 6.25 3.12
C ALA A 71 12.93 4.80 3.63
N ARG A 72 11.84 4.03 3.78
CA ARG A 72 11.88 2.66 4.31
C ARG A 72 12.36 1.68 3.23
N LYS A 73 13.30 0.83 3.65
CA LYS A 73 13.75 -0.32 2.88
C LYS A 73 12.92 -1.54 3.28
N VAL A 74 12.34 -2.22 2.31
CA VAL A 74 11.55 -3.44 2.45
C VAL A 74 12.08 -4.50 1.47
N SER A 75 11.70 -5.76 1.65
CA SER A 75 12.03 -6.79 0.65
C SER A 75 11.32 -6.50 -0.69
N ARG A 76 11.88 -6.95 -1.81
CA ARG A 76 11.25 -6.76 -3.13
C ARG A 76 9.86 -7.41 -3.19
N ILE A 77 9.69 -8.60 -2.60
CA ILE A 77 8.36 -9.24 -2.49
C ILE A 77 7.37 -8.34 -1.74
N GLU A 78 7.75 -7.80 -0.58
CA GLU A 78 6.88 -6.93 0.21
C GLU A 78 6.52 -5.66 -0.57
N LYS A 79 7.49 -5.09 -1.29
CA LYS A 79 7.26 -3.96 -2.19
C LYS A 79 6.21 -4.30 -3.25
N ASP A 80 6.32 -5.44 -3.92
CA ASP A 80 5.39 -5.82 -5.00
C ASP A 80 3.97 -6.07 -4.47
N ILE A 81 3.85 -6.73 -3.31
CA ILE A 81 2.56 -6.92 -2.62
C ILE A 81 1.93 -5.57 -2.27
N LEU A 82 2.74 -4.66 -1.72
CA LEU A 82 2.31 -3.34 -1.30
C LEU A 82 1.89 -2.47 -2.51
N GLN A 83 2.68 -2.47 -3.58
CA GLN A 83 2.38 -1.76 -4.82
C GLN A 83 1.13 -2.31 -5.52
N ASN A 84 0.94 -3.62 -5.55
CA ASN A 84 -0.28 -4.23 -6.10
C ASN A 84 -1.52 -3.81 -5.31
N ARG A 85 -1.41 -3.75 -3.98
CA ARG A 85 -2.49 -3.25 -3.11
C ARG A 85 -2.81 -1.79 -3.39
N PHE A 86 -1.78 -0.93 -3.49
CA PHE A 86 -1.97 0.47 -3.84
C PHE A 86 -2.59 0.68 -5.22
N ARG A 87 -2.20 -0.12 -6.21
CA ARG A 87 -2.83 -0.10 -7.54
C ARG A 87 -4.32 -0.43 -7.46
N LYS A 88 -4.70 -1.44 -6.67
CA LYS A 88 -6.12 -1.78 -6.44
C LYS A 88 -6.87 -0.65 -5.71
N MET A 89 -6.26 -0.05 -4.68
CA MET A 89 -6.84 1.10 -3.96
C MET A 89 -7.11 2.28 -4.90
N THR A 90 -6.11 2.66 -5.69
CA THR A 90 -6.24 3.71 -6.72
C THR A 90 -7.31 3.36 -7.73
N GLY A 91 -7.40 2.10 -8.19
CA GLY A 91 -8.43 1.64 -9.11
C GLY A 91 -9.85 1.82 -8.56
N TYR A 92 -10.09 1.39 -7.31
CA TYR A 92 -11.39 1.57 -6.66
C TYR A 92 -11.74 3.05 -6.42
N ALA A 93 -10.75 3.86 -6.04
CA ALA A 93 -10.96 5.28 -5.83
C ALA A 93 -11.25 6.00 -7.16
N LEU A 94 -10.57 5.64 -8.25
CA LEU A 94 -10.85 6.20 -9.59
C LEU A 94 -12.26 5.83 -10.04
N LEU A 95 -12.67 4.57 -9.90
CA LEU A 95 -14.00 4.12 -10.26
C LEU A 95 -15.09 4.88 -9.47
N SER A 96 -14.88 5.03 -8.16
CA SER A 96 -15.73 5.84 -7.28
C SER A 96 -15.82 7.30 -7.77
N SER A 97 -14.68 7.93 -8.06
CA SER A 97 -14.62 9.32 -8.55
C SER A 97 -15.37 9.50 -9.88
N VAL A 98 -15.25 8.57 -10.82
CA VAL A 98 -15.99 8.60 -12.09
C VAL A 98 -17.50 8.45 -11.87
N CYS A 99 -17.93 7.52 -11.01
CA CYS A 99 -19.34 7.39 -10.65
C CYS A 99 -19.89 8.69 -10.03
N PHE A 100 -19.12 9.33 -9.16
CA PHE A 100 -19.53 10.60 -8.55
C PHE A 100 -19.46 11.79 -9.51
N LEU A 101 -18.63 11.75 -10.54
CA LEU A 101 -18.63 12.74 -11.61
C LEU A 101 -19.94 12.67 -12.40
N ILE A 102 -20.44 11.46 -12.70
CA ILE A 102 -21.76 11.27 -13.31
C ILE A 102 -22.85 11.82 -12.38
N LEU A 103 -22.76 11.55 -11.07
CA LEU A 103 -23.71 12.08 -10.09
C LEU A 103 -23.71 13.62 -10.05
N LEU A 104 -22.53 14.24 -10.11
CA LEU A 104 -22.37 15.70 -10.14
C LEU A 104 -23.09 16.33 -11.33
N TYR A 105 -23.07 15.66 -12.49
CA TYR A 105 -23.75 16.14 -13.69
C TYR A 105 -25.27 16.01 -13.61
N ILE A 106 -25.79 14.94 -13.01
CA ILE A 106 -27.24 14.68 -12.93
C ILE A 106 -27.89 15.46 -11.78
N LYS A 107 -27.31 15.41 -10.58
CA LYS A 107 -27.86 16.02 -9.35
C LYS A 107 -26.74 16.63 -8.48
N PRO A 108 -26.41 17.92 -8.69
CA PRO A 108 -25.33 18.58 -7.96
C PRO A 108 -25.60 18.70 -6.44
N ASP A 109 -26.86 18.81 -6.01
CA ASP A 109 -27.19 18.89 -4.58
C ASP A 109 -26.90 17.58 -3.85
N LEU A 110 -27.32 16.46 -4.44
CA LEU A 110 -27.05 15.13 -3.91
C LEU A 110 -25.54 14.83 -3.88
N TYR A 111 -24.78 15.33 -4.84
CA TYR A 111 -23.33 15.24 -4.82
C TYR A 111 -22.73 15.92 -3.58
N ASN A 112 -23.19 17.14 -3.24
CA ASN A 112 -22.69 17.87 -2.07
C ASN A 112 -23.03 17.13 -0.77
N GLU A 113 -24.23 16.53 -0.68
CA GLU A 113 -24.64 15.69 0.45
C GLU A 113 -23.71 14.49 0.62
N VAL A 114 -23.42 13.75 -0.45
CA VAL A 114 -22.51 12.60 -0.40
C VAL A 114 -21.09 13.03 -0.01
N GLN A 115 -20.62 14.19 -0.49
CA GLN A 115 -19.33 14.73 -0.09
C GLN A 115 -19.28 15.02 1.41
N MET A 116 -20.34 15.63 1.97
CA MET A 116 -20.45 15.86 3.42
C MET A 116 -20.44 14.55 4.22
N VAL A 117 -21.15 13.53 3.76
CA VAL A 117 -21.14 12.19 4.39
C VAL A 117 -19.74 11.58 4.35
N ALA A 118 -19.01 11.67 3.23
CA ALA A 118 -17.65 11.16 3.12
C ALA A 118 -16.70 11.84 4.13
N PHE A 119 -16.84 13.15 4.33
CA PHE A 119 -16.10 13.87 5.38
C PHE A 119 -16.46 13.40 6.78
N ALA A 120 -17.75 13.23 7.07
CA ALA A 120 -18.21 12.73 8.36
C ALA A 120 -17.64 11.32 8.65
N VAL A 121 -17.52 10.46 7.63
CA VAL A 121 -16.87 9.15 7.74
C VAL A 121 -15.39 9.27 8.08
N ILE A 122 -14.65 10.17 7.45
CA ILE A 122 -13.22 10.40 7.77
C ILE A 122 -13.07 10.87 9.22
N LEU A 123 -13.89 11.84 9.64
CA LEU A 123 -13.88 12.34 11.01
C LEU A 123 -14.26 11.24 12.01
N GLY A 124 -15.27 10.44 11.71
CA GLY A 124 -15.71 9.30 12.52
C GLY A 124 -14.64 8.22 12.66
N LEU A 125 -14.02 7.79 11.56
CA LEU A 125 -12.93 6.80 11.57
C LEU A 125 -11.68 7.31 12.29
N SER A 126 -11.34 8.58 12.09
CA SER A 126 -10.21 9.21 12.78
C SER A 126 -10.48 9.31 14.27
N GLY A 127 -11.67 9.81 14.65
CA GLY A 127 -12.13 9.89 16.04
C GLY A 127 -12.15 8.52 16.72
N TYR A 128 -12.69 7.49 16.06
CA TYR A 128 -12.65 6.11 16.54
C TYR A 128 -11.22 5.63 16.80
N ASN A 129 -10.30 5.85 15.87
CA ASN A 129 -8.90 5.45 16.05
C ASN A 129 -8.19 6.19 17.20
N PHE A 130 -8.55 7.46 17.47
CA PHE A 130 -8.02 8.23 18.60
C PHE A 130 -8.62 7.81 19.94
N ILE A 131 -9.95 7.66 20.03
CA ILE A 131 -10.67 7.31 21.26
C ILE A 131 -10.22 5.93 21.76
N PHE A 132 -10.12 4.95 20.86
CA PHE A 132 -9.64 3.60 21.20
C PHE A 132 -8.11 3.51 21.31
N ARG A 133 -7.39 4.65 21.32
CA ARG A 133 -5.92 4.76 21.38
C ARG A 133 -5.18 3.86 20.39
N LYS A 134 -5.82 3.52 19.27
CA LYS A 134 -5.21 2.68 18.22
C LYS A 134 -4.20 3.46 17.38
N MET A 135 -4.25 4.80 17.41
CA MET A 135 -3.32 5.66 16.68
C MET A 135 -2.92 6.90 17.49
N LYS A 136 -1.64 7.28 17.38
CA LYS A 136 -1.13 8.59 17.81
C LYS A 136 -1.28 9.61 16.69
N LEU A 137 -1.30 10.90 17.03
CA LEU A 137 -1.42 12.00 16.06
C LEU A 137 -0.35 11.93 14.96
N TYR A 138 0.88 11.55 15.32
CA TYR A 138 1.98 11.35 14.38
C TYR A 138 1.70 10.26 13.33
N HIS A 139 1.03 9.15 13.70
CA HIS A 139 0.69 8.12 12.72
C HIS A 139 -0.45 8.57 11.80
N TYR A 140 -1.36 9.41 12.29
CA TYR A 140 -2.39 10.01 11.44
C TYR A 140 -1.77 10.99 10.41
N THR A 141 -0.82 11.82 10.82
CA THR A 141 -0.12 12.70 9.87
C THR A 141 0.65 11.89 8.85
N GLN A 142 1.33 10.81 9.25
CA GLN A 142 2.02 9.91 8.31
C GLN A 142 1.07 9.27 7.27
N ILE A 143 -0.14 8.89 7.65
CA ILE A 143 -1.16 8.38 6.70
C ILE A 143 -1.69 9.48 5.78
N SER A 144 -1.89 10.68 6.30
CA SER A 144 -2.39 11.82 5.51
C SER A 144 -1.36 12.27 4.45
N PHE A 145 -0.07 12.17 4.77
CA PHE A 145 1.05 12.43 3.86
C PHE A 145 1.61 11.16 3.23
N HIS A 146 0.78 10.11 3.09
CA HIS A 146 1.23 8.86 2.51
C HIS A 146 1.70 9.06 1.06
N PRO A 147 2.83 8.45 0.63
CA PRO A 147 3.37 8.56 -0.73
C PRO A 147 2.36 8.37 -1.85
N LEU A 148 1.43 7.43 -1.67
CA LEU A 148 0.31 7.19 -2.59
C LEU A 148 -0.58 8.42 -2.79
N LEU A 149 -1.01 9.04 -1.69
CA LEU A 149 -1.85 10.25 -1.73
C LEU A 149 -1.08 11.39 -2.37
N LEU A 150 0.18 11.60 -1.97
CA LEU A 150 1.03 12.67 -2.53
C LEU A 150 1.26 12.51 -4.03
N LYS A 151 1.59 11.30 -4.51
CA LYS A 151 1.76 11.02 -5.93
C LYS A 151 0.48 11.29 -6.72
N ASN A 152 -0.63 10.80 -6.19
CA ASN A 152 -1.95 10.98 -6.80
C ASN A 152 -2.36 12.46 -6.82
N LEU A 153 -2.03 13.22 -5.77
CA LEU A 153 -2.26 14.65 -5.71
C LEU A 153 -1.43 15.39 -6.77
N PHE A 154 -0.15 15.03 -6.90
CA PHE A 154 0.75 15.58 -7.91
C PHE A 154 0.25 15.31 -9.33
N VAL A 155 -0.18 14.08 -9.63
CA VAL A 155 -0.77 13.74 -10.93
C VAL A 155 -2.01 14.58 -11.21
N GLY A 156 -2.90 14.76 -10.21
CA GLY A 156 -4.08 15.61 -10.38
C GLY A 156 -3.75 17.07 -10.65
N LEU A 157 -2.75 17.64 -9.97
CA LEU A 157 -2.28 19.00 -10.23
C LEU A 157 -1.75 19.14 -11.67
N VAL A 158 -1.00 18.15 -12.16
CA VAL A 158 -0.53 18.15 -13.55
C VAL A 158 -1.70 18.09 -14.54
N VAL A 159 -2.70 17.23 -14.30
CA VAL A 159 -3.89 17.12 -15.16
C VAL A 159 -4.68 18.44 -15.19
N ILE A 160 -4.90 19.07 -14.03
CA ILE A 160 -5.58 20.37 -13.93
C ILE A 160 -4.76 21.45 -14.65
N GLY A 161 -3.44 21.46 -14.47
CA GLY A 161 -2.52 22.37 -15.16
C GLY A 161 -2.61 22.23 -16.68
N CYS A 162 -2.48 21.01 -17.20
CA CYS A 162 -2.56 20.73 -18.63
C CYS A 162 -3.93 21.13 -19.20
N THR A 163 -5.04 20.74 -18.57
CA THR A 163 -6.38 21.11 -19.05
C THR A 163 -6.59 22.62 -19.04
N SER A 164 -6.07 23.33 -18.04
CA SER A 164 -6.17 24.78 -17.99
C SER A 164 -5.40 25.50 -19.10
N PHE A 165 -4.28 24.92 -19.56
CA PHE A 165 -3.52 25.44 -20.70
C PHE A 165 -4.33 25.38 -22.00
N PHE A 166 -5.18 24.35 -22.19
CA PHE A 166 -5.96 24.16 -23.41
C PHE A 166 -7.27 24.97 -23.45
N PHE A 167 -7.95 25.15 -22.32
CA PHE A 167 -9.32 25.67 -22.30
C PHE A 167 -9.43 27.16 -21.88
N GLN A 168 -8.31 27.86 -21.66
CA GLN A 168 -8.17 29.31 -21.34
C GLN A 168 -8.96 29.85 -20.11
N ASP A 169 -9.97 29.15 -19.60
CA ASP A 169 -10.77 29.50 -18.43
C ASP A 169 -10.37 28.69 -17.19
N PHE A 170 -9.20 29.01 -16.63
CA PHE A 170 -8.64 28.35 -15.44
C PHE A 170 -9.64 28.23 -14.29
N LYS A 171 -10.44 29.28 -14.04
CA LYS A 171 -11.36 29.35 -12.89
C LYS A 171 -12.52 28.37 -13.01
N VAL A 172 -13.09 28.21 -14.21
CA VAL A 172 -14.21 27.31 -14.47
C VAL A 172 -13.74 25.87 -14.39
N ILE A 173 -12.63 25.54 -15.07
CA ILE A 173 -12.03 24.19 -15.08
C ILE A 173 -11.65 23.76 -13.67
N LEU A 174 -11.02 24.66 -12.89
CA LEU A 174 -10.64 24.38 -11.52
C LEU A 174 -11.88 24.05 -10.66
N SER A 175 -12.97 24.81 -10.79
CA SER A 175 -14.20 24.60 -10.01
C SER A 175 -14.89 23.25 -10.31
N VAL A 176 -14.77 22.76 -11.55
CA VAL A 176 -15.38 21.51 -11.99
C VAL A 176 -14.48 20.31 -11.68
N MET A 177 -13.18 20.42 -11.95
CA MET A 177 -12.22 19.31 -11.81
C MET A 177 -11.80 19.04 -10.36
N ILE A 178 -11.81 20.06 -9.49
CA ILE A 178 -11.39 19.89 -8.09
C ILE A 178 -12.36 19.01 -7.30
N LYS A 179 -13.64 19.03 -7.64
CA LYS A 179 -14.70 18.26 -6.98
C LYS A 179 -14.48 16.73 -7.07
N PRO A 180 -14.43 16.11 -8.26
CA PRO A 180 -14.20 14.67 -8.38
C PRO A 180 -12.82 14.26 -7.87
N PHE A 181 -11.82 15.13 -8.02
CA PHE A 181 -10.48 14.90 -7.48
C PHE A 181 -10.46 14.88 -5.95
N PHE A 182 -11.25 15.74 -5.30
CA PHE A 182 -11.40 15.74 -3.86
C PHE A 182 -12.03 14.43 -3.36
N LEU A 183 -13.08 13.95 -4.02
CA LEU A 183 -13.70 12.66 -3.70
C LEU A 183 -12.77 11.47 -3.93
N PHE A 184 -11.93 11.54 -4.96
CA PHE A 184 -10.89 10.56 -5.18
C PHE A 184 -9.90 10.53 -4.00
N ALA A 185 -9.42 11.69 -3.56
CA ALA A 185 -8.52 11.80 -2.42
C ALA A 185 -9.17 11.30 -1.11
N THR A 186 -10.42 11.66 -0.84
CA THR A 186 -11.14 11.17 0.35
C THR A 186 -11.36 9.67 0.31
N ALA A 187 -11.71 9.10 -0.85
CA ALA A 187 -11.85 7.65 -1.00
C ALA A 187 -10.54 6.91 -0.71
N VAL A 188 -9.39 7.40 -1.20
CA VAL A 188 -8.08 6.84 -0.88
C VAL A 188 -7.78 6.96 0.62
N GLN A 189 -8.05 8.12 1.23
CA GLN A 189 -7.81 8.35 2.65
C GLN A 189 -8.68 7.43 3.54
N ILE A 190 -9.96 7.24 3.22
CA ILE A 190 -10.85 6.29 3.91
C ILE A 190 -10.28 4.88 3.83
N GLN A 191 -9.83 4.45 2.65
CA GLN A 191 -9.22 3.13 2.48
C GLN A 191 -7.96 2.99 3.34
N LEU A 192 -7.05 3.97 3.32
CA LEU A 192 -5.82 3.94 4.13
C LEU A 192 -6.13 3.85 5.64
N LEU A 193 -7.08 4.65 6.13
CA LEU A 193 -7.51 4.62 7.53
C LEU A 193 -8.15 3.28 7.90
N TYR A 194 -8.98 2.71 7.02
CA TYR A 194 -9.61 1.41 7.22
C TYR A 194 -8.59 0.27 7.32
N TRP A 195 -7.62 0.23 6.40
CA TRP A 195 -6.58 -0.80 6.41
C TRP A 195 -5.63 -0.66 7.60
N ASN A 196 -5.31 0.57 8.01
CA ASN A 196 -4.54 0.80 9.23
C ASN A 196 -5.29 0.36 10.50
N ALA A 197 -6.61 0.61 10.57
CA ALA A 197 -7.44 0.13 11.68
C ALA A 197 -7.48 -1.41 11.80
N LYS A 198 -7.30 -2.11 10.67
CA LYS A 198 -7.14 -3.57 10.61
C LYS A 198 -5.72 -4.07 10.94
N LYS A 199 -4.81 -3.19 11.37
CA LYS A 199 -3.38 -3.49 11.63
C LYS A 199 -2.66 -4.10 10.43
N VAL A 200 -3.17 -3.88 9.21
CA VAL A 200 -2.43 -4.25 8.02
C VAL A 200 -1.37 -3.17 7.82
N ASN A 201 -0.12 -3.58 7.58
CA ASN A 201 0.97 -2.64 7.41
C ASN A 201 0.76 -1.86 6.10
N VAL A 202 0.28 -0.62 6.22
CA VAL A 202 0.08 0.31 5.09
C VAL A 202 1.11 1.43 5.12
N LEU A 203 1.84 1.57 6.23
CA LEU A 203 2.85 2.61 6.38
C LEU A 203 4.12 2.20 5.66
N ILE A 204 4.44 2.96 4.61
CA ILE A 204 5.75 2.94 3.96
C ILE A 204 6.73 3.80 4.73
#